data_AF-A0A9C7GEG8-F1
#
_entry.id   AF-A0A9C7GEG8-F1
#
_cell.length_a   1.000
_cell.length_b   1.000
_cell.length_c   1.000
_cell.angle_alpha   90.00
_cell.angle_beta   90.00
_cell.angle_gamma   90.00
#
_symmetry.space_group_name_H-M   'P 1'
#
loop_
_entity.id
_entity.type
_entity.pdbx_description
1 polymer ?
#
loop_
_entity_poly.entity_id
_entity_poly.type
_entity_poly.pdbx_seq_one_letter_code
_entity_poly.pdbx_strand_id
1 'polypeptide(L)'
;MEKRQAIEIIELLERWANSNPLNYEIDRLELRGDRLPQFHQWTNGKPVAAGYNIAQIGEHHNLYFLFIDWHRKDNYYLVIYSPNKSTTHAEIQEIVEHEGKQQLHWKYNPLKRDGKNLQRKAYFKQVFGSTSVYIPLPSSAEQVENFIKQLFRLCANRVKADGIVDVFQVEG
;
A
#
# COMPACT_ATOMS: atom_id res chain seq x y z
N MET A 1 1.35 12.72 2.93
CA MET A 1 1.00 12.69 4.35
C MET A 1 2.08 13.46 5.03
N GLU A 2 1.72 14.22 6.06
CA GLU A 2 2.74 14.87 6.86
C GLU A 2 3.62 13.82 7.53
N LYS A 3 4.89 14.17 7.79
CA LYS A 3 5.82 13.26 8.46
C LYS A 3 5.27 12.77 9.80
N ARG A 4 4.65 13.65 10.59
CA ARG A 4 4.04 13.29 11.88
C ARG A 4 2.99 12.18 11.74
N GLN A 5 2.10 12.28 10.76
CA GLN A 5 1.08 11.26 10.51
C GLN A 5 1.71 9.92 10.12
N ALA A 6 2.77 9.94 9.31
CA ALA A 6 3.52 8.73 8.98
C ALA A 6 4.12 8.07 10.24
N ILE A 7 4.73 8.87 11.13
CA ILE A 7 5.29 8.38 12.39
C ILE A 7 4.22 7.79 13.30
N GLU A 8 3.05 8.42 13.44
CA GLU A 8 1.94 7.90 14.25
C GLU A 8 1.48 6.52 13.76
N ILE A 9 1.36 6.32 12.44
CA ILE A 9 1.01 5.01 11.85
C ILE A 9 2.13 3.98 12.11
N ILE A 10 3.39 4.39 11.94
CA ILE A 10 4.57 3.54 12.19
C ILE A 10 4.58 3.05 13.64
N GLU A 11 4.39 3.94 14.61
CA GLU A 11 4.38 3.57 16.04
C GLU A 11 3.28 2.57 16.38
N LEU A 12 2.09 2.73 15.81
CA LEU A 12 1.01 1.77 15.99
C LEU A 12 1.34 0.42 15.36
N LEU A 13 1.93 0.42 14.16
CA LEU A 13 2.36 -0.80 13.48
C LEU A 13 3.44 -1.55 14.27
N GLU A 14 4.41 -0.84 14.85
CA GLU A 14 5.44 -1.42 15.72
C GLU A 14 4.84 -2.03 16.98
N ARG A 15 3.91 -1.33 17.64
CA ARG A 15 3.22 -1.88 18.83
C ARG A 15 2.44 -3.14 18.49
N TRP A 16 1.73 -3.14 17.36
CA TRP A 16 1.00 -4.31 16.89
C TRP A 16 1.93 -5.46 16.50
N ALA A 17 3.03 -5.20 15.79
CA ALA A 17 4.02 -6.21 15.44
C ALA A 17 4.63 -6.87 16.69
N ASN A 18 4.95 -6.07 17.72
CA ASN A 18 5.47 -6.57 18.99
C ASN A 18 4.44 -7.33 19.83
N SER A 19 3.14 -7.24 19.50
CA SER A 19 2.09 -8.04 20.14
C SER A 19 2.00 -9.47 19.59
N ASN A 20 2.81 -9.81 18.58
CA ASN A 20 2.87 -11.10 17.89
C ASN A 20 1.52 -11.48 17.25
N PRO A 21 1.14 -10.79 16.16
CA PRO A 21 -0.17 -10.99 15.53
C PRO A 21 -0.29 -12.40 14.93
N LEU A 22 -1.40 -13.07 15.24
CA LEU A 22 -1.61 -14.49 14.87
C LEU A 22 -1.71 -14.76 13.36
N ASN A 23 -2.08 -13.74 12.58
CA ASN A 23 -2.39 -13.89 11.15
C ASN A 23 -1.30 -13.33 10.22
N TYR A 24 -0.26 -12.68 10.76
CA TYR A 24 0.73 -11.97 9.98
C TYR A 24 2.15 -12.19 10.51
N GLU A 25 3.09 -12.38 9.60
CA GLU A 25 4.52 -12.25 9.85
C GLU A 25 4.97 -10.86 9.39
N ILE A 26 5.73 -10.17 10.23
CA ILE A 26 6.13 -8.78 10.00
C ILE A 26 7.61 -8.63 10.31
N ASP A 27 8.39 -8.36 9.27
CA ASP A 27 9.81 -8.03 9.42
C ASP A 27 10.03 -6.55 9.16
N ARG A 28 10.65 -5.86 10.11
CA ARG A 28 11.12 -4.50 9.88
C ARG A 28 12.38 -4.53 9.01
N LEU A 29 12.39 -3.70 7.98
CA LEU A 29 13.54 -3.55 7.10
C LEU A 29 14.64 -2.73 7.79
N GLU A 30 15.87 -3.19 7.68
CA GLU A 30 17.03 -2.50 8.24
C GLU A 30 17.32 -1.21 7.45
N LEU A 31 17.38 -0.09 8.18
CA LEU A 31 17.76 1.20 7.63
C LEU A 31 19.21 1.52 7.98
N ARG A 32 19.96 2.09 7.03
CA ARG A 32 21.26 2.72 7.28
C ARG A 32 21.10 4.23 7.27
N GLY A 33 21.03 4.82 8.47
CA GLY A 33 20.55 6.19 8.64
C GLY A 33 19.07 6.27 8.28
N ASP A 34 18.73 7.14 7.31
CA ASP A 34 17.37 7.33 6.81
C ASP A 34 17.13 6.61 5.47
N ARG A 35 17.89 5.57 5.13
CA ARG A 35 17.86 4.96 3.79
C ARG A 35 17.74 3.45 3.85
N LEU A 36 17.06 2.88 2.86
CA LEU A 36 17.04 1.45 2.58
C LEU A 36 18.21 1.08 1.65
N PRO A 37 19.28 0.44 2.16
CA PRO A 37 20.37 -0.03 1.31
C PRO A 37 19.91 -1.22 0.47
N GLN A 38 20.35 -1.29 -0.80
CA GLN A 38 20.24 -2.47 -1.66
C GLN A 38 18.83 -3.04 -1.87
N PHE A 39 17.79 -2.22 -1.65
CA PHE A 39 16.41 -2.67 -1.73
C PHE A 39 15.86 -2.60 -3.16
N HIS A 40 15.63 -1.39 -3.68
CA HIS A 40 15.37 -1.14 -5.10
C HIS A 40 15.98 0.18 -5.54
N GLN A 41 16.41 0.28 -6.80
CA GLN A 41 17.03 1.50 -7.33
C GLN A 41 16.17 2.76 -7.15
N TRP A 42 14.83 2.62 -7.20
CA TRP A 42 13.91 3.74 -7.02
C TRP A 42 13.82 4.26 -5.57
N THR A 43 14.32 3.50 -4.59
CA THR A 43 14.48 3.97 -3.19
C THR A 43 15.79 4.72 -2.96
N ASN A 44 16.74 4.63 -3.89
CA ASN A 44 18.10 5.12 -3.66
C ASN A 44 18.13 6.63 -3.37
N GLY A 45 18.70 6.98 -2.21
CA GLY A 45 18.86 8.36 -1.77
C GLY A 45 17.55 9.08 -1.42
N LYS A 46 16.46 8.34 -1.19
CA LYS A 46 15.22 8.89 -0.66
C LYS A 46 15.14 8.59 0.85
N PRO A 47 14.80 9.58 1.70
CA PRO A 47 14.56 9.35 3.12
C PRO A 47 13.40 8.37 3.35
N VAL A 48 13.62 7.36 4.18
CA VAL A 48 12.67 6.33 4.59
C VAL A 48 12.55 6.41 6.11
N ALA A 49 11.33 6.63 6.60
CA ALA A 49 11.04 6.62 8.03
C ALA A 49 10.99 5.19 8.58
N ALA A 50 10.34 4.30 7.84
CA ALA A 50 10.30 2.87 8.14
C ALA A 50 9.96 2.06 6.90
N GLY A 51 10.35 0.81 6.90
CA GLY A 51 9.98 -0.17 5.88
C GLY A 51 9.64 -1.50 6.55
N TYR A 52 8.65 -2.20 6.03
CA TYR A 52 8.20 -3.49 6.55
C TYR A 52 8.01 -4.47 5.40
N ASN A 53 8.41 -5.72 5.62
CA ASN A 53 7.92 -6.87 4.89
C ASN A 53 6.75 -7.46 5.69
N ILE A 54 5.56 -7.51 5.09
CA ILE A 54 4.37 -8.05 5.76
C ILE A 54 3.88 -9.24 4.93
N ALA A 55 3.79 -10.41 5.55
CA ALA A 55 3.26 -11.63 4.97
C ALA A 55 2.01 -12.09 5.71
N GLN A 56 0.99 -12.54 4.98
CA GLN A 56 -0.16 -13.22 5.59
C GLN A 56 0.20 -14.69 5.81
N ILE A 57 0.04 -15.18 7.04
CA ILE A 57 0.36 -16.57 7.36
C ILE A 57 -0.53 -17.50 6.55
N GLY A 58 0.08 -18.51 5.90
CA GLY A 58 -0.61 -19.47 5.04
C GLY A 58 -0.86 -18.97 3.61
N GLU A 59 -0.53 -17.72 3.28
CA GLU A 59 -0.51 -17.23 1.91
C GLU A 59 0.91 -17.15 1.33
N HIS A 60 1.05 -17.30 0.02
CA HIS A 60 2.33 -17.20 -0.68
C HIS A 60 2.69 -15.77 -1.11
N HIS A 61 2.00 -14.76 -0.58
CA HIS A 61 2.15 -13.38 -1.01
C HIS A 61 2.49 -12.48 0.17
N ASN A 62 3.63 -11.80 0.08
CA ASN A 62 4.04 -10.73 0.97
C ASN A 62 4.04 -9.39 0.23
N LEU A 63 3.89 -8.33 1.01
CA LEU A 63 3.94 -6.95 0.54
C LEU A 63 4.93 -6.16 1.37
N TYR A 64 5.72 -5.37 0.68
CA TYR A 64 6.56 -4.37 1.33
C TYR A 64 5.80 -3.07 1.49
N PHE A 65 5.84 -2.52 2.70
CA PHE A 65 5.21 -1.26 3.07
C PHE A 65 6.32 -0.28 3.41
N LEU A 66 6.45 0.79 2.63
CA LEU A 66 7.47 1.81 2.84
C LEU A 66 6.84 3.15 3.19
N PHE A 67 7.27 3.71 4.31
CA PHE A 67 6.99 5.10 4.67
C PHE A 67 8.16 5.96 4.22
N ILE A 68 8.03 6.58 3.05
CA ILE A 68 9.15 7.17 2.30
C ILE A 68 8.82 8.58 1.81
N ASP A 69 9.78 9.49 1.87
CA ASP A 69 9.71 10.79 1.17
C ASP A 69 9.94 10.56 -0.33
N TRP A 70 8.87 10.12 -0.99
CA TRP A 70 8.91 9.56 -2.35
C TRP A 70 9.43 10.52 -3.41
N HIS A 71 9.13 11.80 -3.23
CA HIS A 71 9.45 12.87 -4.17
C HIS A 71 10.44 13.90 -3.62
N ARG A 72 11.02 13.67 -2.42
CA ARG A 72 12.00 14.56 -1.78
C ARG A 72 11.44 15.97 -1.53
N LYS A 73 10.21 16.02 -1.02
CA LYS A 73 9.49 17.28 -0.74
C LYS A 73 9.03 17.34 0.71
N ASP A 74 9.71 16.62 1.61
CA ASP A 74 9.35 16.48 3.02
C ASP A 74 7.89 16.02 3.21
N ASN A 75 7.45 15.15 2.29
CA ASN A 75 6.10 14.63 2.23
C ASN A 75 6.17 13.12 2.10
N TYR A 76 5.65 12.43 3.10
CA TYR A 76 5.75 10.99 3.14
C TYR A 76 4.63 10.35 2.33
N TYR A 77 4.93 9.15 1.85
CA TYR A 77 4.02 8.26 1.16
C TYR A 77 4.06 6.92 1.87
N LEU A 78 2.92 6.23 1.91
CA LEU A 78 2.89 4.78 2.04
C LEU A 78 2.98 4.20 0.63
N VAL A 79 4.16 3.68 0.27
CA VAL A 79 4.39 2.96 -0.97
C VAL A 79 4.32 1.47 -0.69
N ILE A 80 3.42 0.78 -1.39
CA ILE A 80 3.20 -0.66 -1.25
C ILE A 80 3.59 -1.34 -2.54
N TYR A 81 4.38 -2.41 -2.45
CA TYR A 81 4.79 -3.17 -3.63
C TYR A 81 5.11 -4.63 -3.26
N SER A 82 5.15 -5.53 -4.26
CA SER A 82 5.45 -6.96 -4.06
C SER A 82 6.89 -7.28 -4.45
N PRO A 83 7.56 -8.26 -3.82
CA PRO A 83 8.96 -8.58 -4.12
C PRO A 83 9.23 -8.93 -5.59
N ASN A 84 8.26 -9.57 -6.24
CA ASN A 84 8.42 -10.13 -7.59
C ASN A 84 7.96 -9.16 -8.70
N LYS A 85 7.70 -7.88 -8.40
CA LYS A 85 7.25 -6.91 -9.39
C LYS A 85 8.12 -5.66 -9.44
N SER A 86 8.29 -5.13 -10.65
CA SER A 86 9.00 -3.87 -10.92
C SER A 86 8.14 -2.62 -10.68
N THR A 87 6.87 -2.77 -10.30
CA THR A 87 5.92 -1.67 -10.13
C THR A 87 5.22 -1.70 -8.77
N THR A 88 4.87 -0.52 -8.29
CA THR A 88 4.13 -0.31 -7.04
C THR A 88 2.69 -0.83 -7.17
N HIS A 89 2.17 -1.44 -6.10
CA HIS A 89 0.75 -1.75 -5.94
C HIS A 89 -0.07 -0.56 -5.44
N ALA A 90 0.51 0.31 -4.62
CA ALA A 90 -0.12 1.55 -4.24
C ALA A 90 0.93 2.60 -3.89
N GLU A 91 0.62 3.85 -4.18
CA GLU A 91 1.36 5.03 -3.74
C GLU A 91 0.31 5.92 -3.08
N ILE A 92 0.35 6.00 -1.76
CA ILE A 92 -0.68 6.68 -0.98
C ILE A 92 -0.02 7.83 -0.23
N GLN A 93 -0.37 9.06 -0.60
CA GLN A 93 0.09 10.26 0.10
C GLN A 93 -1.05 10.91 0.88
N GLU A 94 -2.26 10.88 0.36
CA GLU A 94 -3.34 11.72 0.84
C GLU A 94 -3.99 11.12 2.08
N ILE A 95 -4.07 11.93 3.14
CA ILE A 95 -4.93 11.67 4.29
C ILE A 95 -6.00 12.74 4.26
N VAL A 96 -7.26 12.31 4.28
CA VAL A 96 -8.44 13.18 4.25
C VAL A 96 -9.28 12.93 5.48
N GLU A 97 -10.04 13.94 5.90
CA GLU A 97 -11.15 13.72 6.83
C GLU A 97 -12.39 13.31 6.04
N HIS A 98 -12.91 12.12 6.34
CA HIS A 98 -14.11 11.58 5.73
C HIS A 98 -14.95 10.88 6.81
N GLU A 99 -16.23 11.23 6.89
CA GLU A 99 -17.15 10.74 7.93
C GLU A 99 -16.64 10.95 9.37
N GLY A 100 -15.99 12.10 9.61
CA GLY A 100 -15.45 12.47 10.93
C GLY A 100 -14.23 11.65 11.36
N LYS A 101 -13.59 10.93 10.44
CA LYS A 101 -12.38 10.14 10.70
C LYS A 101 -11.30 10.49 9.68
N GLN A 102 -10.04 10.47 10.12
CA GLN A 102 -8.92 10.54 9.19
C GLN A 102 -8.77 9.20 8.45
N GLN A 103 -8.66 9.27 7.13
CA GLN A 103 -8.57 8.09 6.26
C GLN A 103 -7.48 8.31 5.22
N LEU A 104 -6.73 7.26 4.89
CA LEU A 104 -5.95 7.23 3.67
C LEU A 104 -6.90 7.32 2.48
N HIS A 105 -6.61 8.21 1.53
CA HIS A 105 -7.33 8.28 0.26
C HIS A 105 -6.41 7.82 -0.87
N TRP A 106 -6.88 6.83 -1.63
CA TRP A 106 -6.20 6.33 -2.82
C TRP A 106 -7.16 6.26 -4.00
N LYS A 107 -6.70 6.64 -5.18
CA LYS A 107 -7.49 6.61 -6.41
C LYS A 107 -6.92 5.65 -7.42
N TYR A 108 -7.76 4.76 -7.95
CA TYR A 108 -7.38 3.89 -9.04
C TYR A 108 -7.24 4.67 -10.34
N ASN A 109 -6.01 4.73 -10.85
CA ASN A 109 -5.68 5.40 -12.10
C ASN A 109 -4.73 4.55 -12.95
N PRO A 110 -5.24 3.56 -13.70
CA PRO A 110 -4.41 2.76 -14.60
C PRO A 110 -3.80 3.64 -15.71
N LEU A 111 -2.50 3.48 -15.94
CA LEU A 111 -1.69 4.26 -16.91
C LEU A 111 -1.11 3.38 -18.03
N LYS A 112 -1.71 2.21 -18.30
CA LYS A 112 -1.23 1.29 -19.34
C LYS A 112 -1.46 1.88 -20.73
N ARG A 113 -0.53 1.66 -21.66
CA ARG A 113 -0.58 2.23 -23.03
C ARG A 113 -1.28 1.31 -24.05
N ASP A 114 -2.19 0.46 -23.59
CA ASP A 114 -2.89 -0.55 -24.41
C ASP A 114 -4.31 -0.12 -24.82
N GLY A 115 -4.73 1.09 -24.48
CA GLY A 115 -6.08 1.60 -24.78
C GLY A 115 -7.19 1.02 -23.90
N LYS A 116 -6.90 0.08 -22.99
CA LYS A 116 -7.93 -0.64 -22.21
C LYS A 116 -8.17 -0.05 -20.81
N ASN A 117 -7.62 1.13 -20.51
CA ASN A 117 -7.75 1.77 -19.19
C ASN A 117 -9.20 2.09 -18.79
N LEU A 118 -10.07 2.42 -19.75
CA LEU A 118 -11.50 2.67 -19.47
C LEU A 118 -12.20 1.40 -18.96
N GLN A 119 -11.93 0.25 -19.59
CA GLN A 119 -12.48 -1.04 -19.18
C GLN A 119 -12.01 -1.42 -17.77
N ARG A 120 -10.71 -1.25 -17.49
CA ARG A 120 -10.15 -1.48 -16.15
C ARG A 120 -10.82 -0.61 -15.08
N LYS A 121 -11.01 0.69 -15.37
CA LYS A 121 -11.68 1.62 -14.45
C LYS A 121 -13.14 1.22 -14.21
N ALA A 122 -13.87 0.85 -15.27
CA ALA A 122 -15.25 0.40 -15.16
C ALA A 122 -15.38 -0.87 -14.31
N TYR A 123 -14.54 -1.88 -14.57
CA TYR A 123 -14.49 -3.10 -13.77
C TYR A 123 -14.14 -2.83 -12.31
N PHE A 124 -13.09 -2.02 -12.06
CA PHE A 124 -12.72 -1.66 -10.70
C PHE A 124 -13.89 -1.02 -9.97
N LYS A 125 -14.55 -0.02 -10.59
CA LYS A 125 -15.73 0.65 -10.01
C LYS A 125 -16.88 -0.33 -9.74
N GLN A 126 -17.13 -1.29 -10.64
CA GLN A 126 -18.17 -2.29 -10.45
C GLN A 126 -17.90 -3.18 -9.22
N VAL A 127 -16.65 -3.60 -9.00
CA VAL A 127 -16.27 -4.45 -7.87
C VAL A 127 -16.15 -3.65 -6.56
N PHE A 128 -15.73 -2.38 -6.63
CA PHE A 128 -15.42 -1.54 -5.46
C PHE A 128 -16.49 -0.53 -5.08
N GLY A 129 -17.52 -0.36 -5.91
CA GLY A 129 -18.47 0.76 -5.82
C GLY A 129 -17.89 2.11 -6.24
N SER A 130 -16.57 2.30 -6.15
CA SER A 130 -15.88 3.54 -6.48
C SER A 130 -14.48 3.31 -7.07
N THR A 131 -13.94 4.33 -7.73
CA THR A 131 -12.52 4.39 -8.10
C THR A 131 -11.65 5.04 -7.03
N SER A 132 -12.28 5.66 -6.03
CA SER A 132 -11.63 6.13 -4.81
C SER A 132 -11.83 5.12 -3.70
N VAL A 133 -10.76 4.83 -2.98
CA VAL A 133 -10.73 3.95 -1.82
C VAL A 133 -10.32 4.78 -0.62
N TYR A 134 -11.10 4.68 0.45
CA TYR A 134 -10.80 5.30 1.73
C TYR A 134 -10.53 4.21 2.76
N ILE A 135 -9.40 4.30 3.46
CA ILE A 135 -8.99 3.32 4.48
C ILE A 135 -8.81 4.08 5.79
N PRO A 136 -9.65 3.84 6.81
CA PRO A 136 -9.53 4.50 8.11
C PRO A 136 -8.14 4.30 8.70
N LEU A 137 -7.54 5.38 9.21
CA LEU A 137 -6.29 5.27 9.96
C LEU A 137 -6.56 4.53 11.28
N PRO A 138 -5.66 3.63 11.70
CA PRO A 138 -5.78 3.01 13.01
C PRO A 138 -5.55 4.09 14.08
N SER A 139 -6.39 4.10 15.12
CA SER A 139 -6.18 4.94 16.31
C SER A 139 -5.60 4.17 17.51
N SER A 140 -5.46 2.84 17.37
CA SER A 140 -4.88 1.95 18.37
C SER A 140 -4.25 0.72 17.72
N ALA A 141 -3.41 -0.01 18.47
CA ALA A 141 -2.71 -1.19 17.95
C ALA A 141 -3.68 -2.31 17.52
N GLU A 142 -4.81 -2.45 18.21
CA GLU A 142 -5.84 -3.46 17.94
C GLU A 142 -6.53 -3.22 16.58
N GLN A 143 -6.52 -1.98 16.08
CA GLN A 143 -7.11 -1.63 14.79
C GLN A 143 -6.14 -1.85 13.62
N VAL A 144 -4.85 -2.02 13.89
CA VAL A 144 -3.81 -2.13 12.86
C VAL A 144 -4.04 -3.36 11.98
N GLU A 145 -4.48 -4.49 12.54
CA GLU A 145 -4.76 -5.69 11.74
C GLU A 145 -5.81 -5.42 10.66
N ASN A 146 -6.91 -4.74 11.01
CA ASN A 146 -7.95 -4.39 10.05
C ASN A 146 -7.46 -3.35 9.03
N PHE A 147 -6.58 -2.42 9.43
CA PHE A 147 -5.93 -1.49 8.52
C PHE A 147 -5.06 -2.22 7.48
N ILE A 148 -4.20 -3.14 7.93
CA ILE A 148 -3.35 -3.97 7.06
C ILE A 148 -4.20 -4.82 6.13
N LYS A 149 -5.25 -5.49 6.64
CA LYS A 149 -6.18 -6.29 5.83
C LYS A 149 -6.81 -5.48 4.69
N GLN A 150 -7.19 -4.23 4.95
CA GLN A 150 -7.74 -3.33 3.93
C GLN A 150 -6.70 -2.96 2.87
N LEU A 151 -5.43 -2.76 3.25
CA LEU A 151 -4.34 -2.47 2.32
C LEU A 151 -3.99 -3.67 1.43
N PHE A 152 -3.98 -4.89 1.98
CA PHE A 152 -3.86 -6.12 1.18
C PHE A 152 -5.02 -6.24 0.20
N ARG A 153 -6.26 -6.02 0.66
CA ARG A 153 -7.44 -6.04 -0.20
C ARG A 153 -7.32 -5.01 -1.32
N LEU A 154 -6.88 -3.78 -1.03
CA LEU A 154 -6.63 -2.76 -2.04
C LEU A 154 -5.66 -3.28 -3.13
N CYS A 155 -4.51 -3.82 -2.71
CA CYS A 155 -3.48 -4.30 -3.63
C CYS A 155 -3.98 -5.47 -4.50
N ALA A 156 -4.59 -6.48 -3.89
CA ALA A 156 -5.12 -7.65 -4.59
C ALA A 156 -6.15 -7.25 -5.66
N ASN A 157 -7.00 -6.29 -5.35
CA ASN A 157 -8.04 -5.87 -6.27
C ASN A 157 -7.56 -4.95 -7.38
N ARG A 158 -6.56 -4.10 -7.11
CA ARG A 158 -5.85 -3.42 -8.18
C ARG A 158 -5.29 -4.44 -9.18
N VAL A 159 -4.62 -5.49 -8.70
CA VAL A 159 -4.04 -6.54 -9.57
C VAL A 159 -5.12 -7.21 -10.42
N LYS A 160 -6.25 -7.60 -9.82
CA LYS A 160 -7.38 -8.18 -10.55
C LYS A 160 -7.91 -7.24 -11.63
N ALA A 161 -8.13 -5.96 -11.29
CA ALA A 161 -8.60 -4.98 -12.26
C ALA A 161 -7.58 -4.68 -13.37
N ASP A 162 -6.28 -4.77 -13.08
CA ASP A 162 -5.23 -4.58 -14.07
C ASP A 162 -5.17 -5.72 -15.10
N GLY A 163 -5.58 -6.94 -14.72
CA GLY A 163 -5.56 -8.16 -15.55
C GLY A 163 -6.89 -8.54 -16.20
N ILE A 164 -8.00 -7.85 -15.89
CA ILE A 164 -9.34 -8.22 -16.40
C ILE A 164 -9.41 -8.27 -17.94
N VAL A 165 -8.62 -7.44 -18.60
CA VAL A 165 -8.60 -7.32 -20.06
C VAL A 165 -7.85 -8.44 -20.78
N ASP A 166 -7.14 -9.28 -20.02
CA ASP A 166 -6.41 -10.45 -20.52
C ASP A 166 -7.30 -11.71 -20.41
N VAL A 167 -8.26 -11.72 -19.49
CA VAL A 167 -9.25 -12.80 -19.31
C VAL A 167 -10.30 -12.81 -20.43
N PHE A 168 -10.65 -11.65 -20.97
CA PHE A 168 -11.63 -11.51 -22.06
C PHE A 168 -11.04 -11.70 -23.48
N GLN A 169 -9.77 -12.10 -23.62
CA GLN A 169 -9.15 -12.41 -24.92
C GLN A 169 -9.14 -13.91 -25.26
N VAL A 170 -9.73 -14.77 -24.43
CA VAL A 170 -9.74 -16.23 -24.65
C VAL A 170 -11.01 -16.71 -25.38
N GLU A 171 -11.96 -15.82 -25.67
CA GLU A 171 -13.19 -16.15 -26.43
C GLU A 171 -13.32 -15.28 -27.69
N GLY A 172 -12.40 -15.49 -28.64
CA GLY A 172 -12.43 -14.88 -29.97
C GLY A 172 -12.00 -15.86 -31.05
#